data_AF-A0A7C5HIK2-F1
#
_entry.id   AF-A0A7C5HIK2-F1
#
_cell.length_a   1.000
_cell.length_b   1.000
_cell.length_c   1.000
_cell.angle_alpha   90.00
_cell.angle_beta   90.00
_cell.angle_gamma   90.00
#
_symmetry.space_group_name_H-M   'P 1'
#
loop_
_entity.id
_entity.type
_entity.pdbx_description
1 polymer ?
#
loop_
_entity_poly.entity_id
_entity_poly.type
_entity_poly.pdbx_seq_one_letter_code
_entity_poly.pdbx_strand_id
1 'polypeptide(L)'
;VVARYHNVHKVITRDPGPTSKSDCLNNVTEQIFAFEKNRNIRFEAFILHDSEDVIHPLELKLFNHLLYKGNDLIQVPVVPFERKWYQFTAGHYEDEFAEVHGKDMLVRESLLGFVPSAGVGTALSRRAIEKMRELHEGQVFILGTLTEDYNLGFELFRENMKLIFARVPVEMDYTSKNIFGKTVIRKKEVLIAVREFFPSTFQTAVRQKSRWIIGIVFQGWKTIGWKQGGLAMIYFLFRDRKAIFTNLANLLAYFLVFNIVLMMLYTKMTSDVWWYPELVPKDSILWTLLIVNAFFLLNRILQRMYFSWNNYGVRGALLSVPRIIWGNVINMAAMWRATKQVLNIKSGMKNLSWDKTTHDFPVSMSLTKRLGELCLEEGIVDAPTLESLLEQQRQSPKPLGMLLMDQGYVDEEGLARLLSLQNDMEYIDVDHSMIDHDALQKADPYILLEYDLLILKKNKELQPLISSKQVIDVIAHNCQKRLNNNIALYITKQSTIHSLQHKILFKMLSEEEFLQMKQIVKMKMLPKSIIPEILAYKENNDTNLVQSCQAFGFLPADQLKRIAS
;
A
#
# COMPACT_ATOMS: atom_id res chain seq x y z
N VAL A 1 3.95 9.23 -15.61
CA VAL A 1 2.90 8.83 -14.62
C VAL A 1 1.66 9.70 -14.74
N VAL A 2 1.73 11.01 -14.49
CA VAL A 2 0.58 11.94 -14.61
C VAL A 2 -0.06 11.94 -16.02
N ALA A 3 0.74 11.79 -17.08
CA ALA A 3 0.22 11.65 -18.44
C ALA A 3 -0.61 10.37 -18.68
N ARG A 4 -0.46 9.35 -17.83
CA ARG A 4 -1.13 8.04 -17.94
C ARG A 4 -2.30 7.89 -16.96
N TYR A 5 -2.21 8.51 -15.78
CA TYR A 5 -3.22 8.42 -14.73
C TYR A 5 -3.74 9.82 -14.38
N HIS A 6 -4.94 10.14 -14.86
CA HIS A 6 -5.56 11.46 -14.73
C HIS A 6 -5.89 11.85 -13.29
N ASN A 7 -6.01 10.86 -12.40
CA ASN A 7 -6.26 11.01 -10.97
C ASN A 7 -4.97 11.15 -10.14
N VAL A 8 -3.79 11.19 -10.77
CA VAL A 8 -2.51 11.39 -10.10
C VAL A 8 -2.00 12.79 -10.38
N HIS A 9 -1.82 13.58 -9.32
CA HIS A 9 -1.35 14.96 -9.42
C HIS A 9 0.10 15.05 -8.94
N LYS A 10 1.02 15.50 -9.81
CA LYS A 10 2.41 15.74 -9.43
C LYS A 10 2.51 17.09 -8.74
N VAL A 11 3.14 17.10 -7.56
CA VAL A 11 3.53 18.32 -6.85
C VAL A 11 5.04 18.47 -6.92
N ILE A 12 5.50 19.68 -7.24
CA ILE A 12 6.91 20.05 -7.25
C ILE A 12 7.11 21.00 -6.08
N THR A 13 8.18 20.78 -5.29
CA THR A 13 8.52 21.66 -4.17
C THR A 13 8.83 23.06 -4.66
N ARG A 14 8.43 24.07 -3.86
CA ARG A 14 8.67 25.48 -4.19
C ARG A 14 10.15 25.80 -4.38
N ASP A 15 10.99 25.31 -3.47
CA ASP A 15 12.42 25.62 -3.46
C ASP A 15 13.25 24.48 -4.10
N PRO A 16 14.35 24.80 -4.80
CA PRO A 16 15.32 23.81 -5.23
C PRO A 16 15.99 23.17 -4.00
N GLY A 17 16.19 21.86 -4.03
CA GLY A 17 16.67 21.09 -2.88
C GLY A 17 18.04 21.51 -2.31
N PRO A 18 18.44 20.97 -1.15
CA PRO A 18 17.92 19.75 -0.52
C PRO A 18 16.58 19.94 0.21
N THR A 19 15.65 19.00 0.02
CA THR A 19 14.31 19.00 0.64
C THR A 19 14.20 17.93 1.75
N SER A 20 13.12 17.97 2.53
CA SER A 20 12.79 16.97 3.57
C SER A 20 11.41 16.34 3.34
N LYS A 21 11.10 15.19 3.98
CA LYS A 21 9.75 14.58 3.86
C LYS A 21 8.67 15.55 4.34
N SER A 22 8.87 16.24 5.47
CA SER A 22 7.98 17.29 5.98
C SER A 22 7.76 18.42 4.96
N ASP A 23 8.82 18.87 4.30
CA ASP A 23 8.75 19.91 3.28
C ASP A 23 7.93 19.45 2.07
N CYS A 24 8.21 18.26 1.55
CA CYS A 24 7.43 17.65 0.48
C CYS A 24 5.94 17.52 0.85
N LEU A 25 5.63 17.07 2.07
CA LEU A 25 4.25 16.89 2.55
C LEU A 25 3.51 18.23 2.74
N ASN A 26 4.19 19.28 3.18
CA ASN A 26 3.62 20.62 3.25
C ASN A 26 3.28 21.16 1.86
N ASN A 27 4.18 21.01 0.88
CA ASN A 27 3.90 21.40 -0.51
C ASN A 27 2.71 20.61 -1.09
N VAL A 28 2.61 19.31 -0.82
CA VAL A 28 1.45 18.49 -1.22
C VAL A 28 0.17 19.01 -0.57
N THR A 29 0.22 19.31 0.73
CA THR A 29 -0.92 19.84 1.47
C THR A 29 -1.39 21.17 0.88
N GLU A 30 -0.47 22.11 0.63
CA GLU A 30 -0.79 23.40 0.01
C GLU A 30 -1.47 23.24 -1.36
N GLN A 31 -0.97 22.31 -2.20
CA GLN A 31 -1.58 22.01 -3.49
C GLN A 31 -2.98 21.39 -3.36
N ILE A 32 -3.25 20.59 -2.31
CA ILE A 32 -4.60 20.09 -2.04
C ILE A 32 -5.56 21.25 -1.76
N PHE A 33 -5.17 22.21 -0.91
CA PHE A 33 -5.99 23.39 -0.63
C PHE A 33 -6.17 24.30 -1.86
N ALA A 34 -5.14 24.45 -2.70
CA ALA A 34 -5.26 25.17 -3.95
C ALA A 34 -6.24 24.49 -4.92
N PHE A 35 -6.20 23.15 -4.99
CA PHE A 35 -7.14 22.36 -5.79
C PHE A 35 -8.58 22.51 -5.31
N GLU A 36 -8.81 22.43 -3.99
CA GLU A 36 -10.11 22.68 -3.36
C GLU A 36 -10.68 24.04 -3.75
N LYS A 37 -9.88 25.10 -3.62
CA LYS A 37 -10.28 26.47 -3.98
C LYS A 37 -10.63 26.59 -5.46
N ASN A 38 -9.81 26.02 -6.35
CA ASN A 38 -10.00 26.11 -7.80
C ASN A 38 -11.21 25.31 -8.29
N ARG A 39 -11.59 24.25 -7.58
CA ARG A 39 -12.71 23.36 -7.94
C ARG A 39 -13.97 23.61 -7.11
N ASN A 40 -13.92 24.50 -6.13
CA ASN A 40 -14.98 24.74 -5.15
C ASN A 40 -15.46 23.44 -4.48
N ILE A 41 -14.52 22.59 -4.09
CA ILE A 41 -14.76 21.35 -3.34
C ILE A 41 -14.04 21.40 -1.99
N ARG A 42 -14.43 20.53 -1.06
CA ARG A 42 -13.77 20.35 0.23
C ARG A 42 -13.54 18.88 0.52
N PHE A 43 -12.30 18.51 0.84
CA PHE A 43 -11.95 17.18 1.30
C PHE A 43 -12.10 17.09 2.82
N GLU A 44 -12.77 16.03 3.28
CA GLU A 44 -13.00 15.75 4.70
C GLU A 44 -11.83 14.99 5.36
N ALA A 45 -10.97 14.37 4.56
CA ALA A 45 -9.93 13.46 5.01
C ALA A 45 -8.62 13.65 4.21
N PHE A 46 -7.50 13.51 4.90
CA PHE A 46 -6.16 13.54 4.32
C PHE A 46 -5.46 12.23 4.70
N ILE A 47 -4.99 11.48 3.72
CA ILE A 47 -4.46 10.13 3.94
C ILE A 47 -3.00 10.08 3.48
N LEU A 48 -2.15 9.54 4.33
CA LEU A 48 -0.71 9.46 4.13
C LEU A 48 -0.30 8.01 3.86
N HIS A 49 0.31 7.79 2.70
CA HIS A 49 0.93 6.53 2.28
C HIS A 49 2.25 6.81 1.56
N ASP A 50 3.18 5.87 1.66
CA ASP A 50 4.32 5.84 0.76
C ASP A 50 3.89 5.16 -0.55
N SER A 51 4.56 5.52 -1.65
CA SER A 51 4.14 5.14 -3.01
C SER A 51 4.32 3.66 -3.35
N GLU A 52 5.15 2.98 -2.57
CA GLU A 52 5.55 1.58 -2.66
C GLU A 52 4.68 0.64 -1.81
N ASP A 53 3.85 1.22 -0.93
CA ASP A 53 3.04 0.48 0.02
C ASP A 53 1.90 -0.26 -0.68
N VAL A 54 1.55 -1.44 -0.16
CA VAL A 54 0.34 -2.16 -0.55
C VAL A 54 -0.76 -1.84 0.44
N ILE A 55 -1.77 -1.14 -0.06
CA ILE A 55 -2.92 -0.67 0.69
C ILE A 55 -4.02 -1.73 0.67
N HIS A 56 -4.65 -1.95 1.83
CA HIS A 56 -5.76 -2.89 1.92
C HIS A 56 -7.03 -2.33 1.22
N PRO A 57 -7.78 -3.11 0.42
CA PRO A 57 -8.93 -2.59 -0.35
C PRO A 57 -10.04 -1.92 0.47
N LEU A 58 -10.22 -2.36 1.73
CA LEU A 58 -11.21 -1.80 2.65
C LEU A 58 -10.71 -0.61 3.48
N GLU A 59 -9.46 -0.21 3.35
CA GLU A 59 -8.85 0.81 4.20
C GLU A 59 -9.54 2.17 4.09
N LEU A 60 -9.78 2.65 2.87
CA LEU A 60 -10.49 3.92 2.65
C LEU A 60 -11.91 3.92 3.24
N LYS A 61 -12.59 2.76 3.20
CA LYS A 61 -13.93 2.59 3.82
C LYS A 61 -13.83 2.64 5.35
N LEU A 62 -12.81 2.00 5.91
CA LEU A 62 -12.53 2.03 7.35
C LEU A 62 -12.24 3.45 7.82
N PHE A 63 -11.36 4.18 7.12
CA PHE A 63 -11.06 5.57 7.43
C PHE A 63 -12.30 6.44 7.35
N ASN A 64 -13.09 6.34 6.26
CA ASN A 64 -14.33 7.11 6.13
C ASN A 64 -15.29 6.85 7.31
N HIS A 65 -15.47 5.58 7.70
CA HIS A 65 -16.32 5.23 8.84
C HIS A 65 -15.81 5.81 10.17
N LEU A 66 -14.51 5.66 10.44
CA LEU A 66 -13.92 6.09 11.70
C LEU A 66 -13.79 7.61 11.81
N LEU A 67 -13.52 8.33 10.72
CA LEU A 67 -13.55 9.79 10.70
C LEU A 67 -14.96 10.31 10.99
N TYR A 68 -15.99 9.69 10.39
CA TYR A 68 -17.39 10.03 10.69
C TYR A 68 -17.76 9.80 12.17
N LYS A 69 -17.10 8.86 12.86
CA LYS A 69 -17.25 8.65 14.31
C LYS A 69 -16.51 9.69 15.18
N GLY A 70 -15.93 10.73 14.57
CA GLY A 70 -15.30 11.85 15.26
C GLY A 70 -13.85 11.59 15.69
N ASN A 71 -13.15 10.68 15.03
CA ASN A 71 -11.71 10.47 15.24
C ASN A 71 -10.90 11.44 14.35
N ASP A 72 -9.78 11.95 14.85
CA ASP A 72 -8.97 12.97 14.17
C ASP A 72 -7.71 12.41 13.52
N LEU A 73 -7.11 11.41 14.13
CA LEU A 73 -6.00 10.65 13.57
C LEU A 73 -6.32 9.17 13.72
N ILE A 74 -6.26 8.45 12.61
CA ILE A 74 -6.47 7.02 12.56
C ILE A 74 -5.22 6.38 11.98
N GLN A 75 -4.56 5.55 12.78
CA GLN A 75 -3.43 4.75 12.33
C GLN A 75 -3.89 3.30 12.15
N VAL A 76 -3.74 2.74 10.95
CA VAL A 76 -3.87 1.28 10.76
C VAL A 76 -2.54 0.57 11.03
N PRO A 77 -2.54 -0.74 11.33
CA PRO A 77 -1.32 -1.50 11.48
C PRO A 77 -0.45 -1.45 10.22
N VAL A 78 0.87 -1.43 10.44
CA VAL A 78 1.87 -1.64 9.39
C VAL A 78 2.39 -3.07 9.56
N VAL A 79 2.27 -3.88 8.50
CA VAL A 79 2.64 -5.30 8.52
C VAL A 79 3.75 -5.54 7.48
N PRO A 80 5.00 -5.76 7.91
CA PRO A 80 6.09 -6.09 7.01
C PRO A 80 5.78 -7.32 6.17
N PHE A 81 6.18 -7.31 4.89
CA PHE A 81 6.09 -8.50 4.05
C PHE A 81 7.04 -9.61 4.50
N GLU A 82 6.55 -10.85 4.45
CA GLU A 82 7.35 -12.02 4.75
C GLU A 82 8.50 -12.17 3.73
N ARG A 83 9.70 -12.34 4.26
CA ARG A 83 10.91 -12.61 3.48
C ARG A 83 11.35 -14.05 3.65
N LYS A 84 12.37 -14.44 2.89
CA LYS A 84 12.93 -15.80 2.99
C LYS A 84 13.47 -16.01 4.41
N TRP A 85 13.35 -17.23 4.91
CA TRP A 85 13.65 -17.59 6.30
C TRP A 85 15.05 -17.18 6.78
N TYR A 86 16.05 -17.17 5.88
CA TYR A 86 17.44 -16.83 6.16
C TYR A 86 17.72 -15.31 6.15
N GLN A 87 16.76 -14.48 5.73
CA GLN A 87 16.91 -13.02 5.68
C GLN A 87 16.60 -12.39 7.04
N PHE A 88 17.45 -12.64 8.03
CA PHE A 88 17.25 -12.21 9.41
C PHE A 88 17.10 -10.69 9.57
N THR A 89 17.76 -9.90 8.73
CA THR A 89 17.64 -8.44 8.77
C THR A 89 16.27 -7.94 8.33
N ALA A 90 15.58 -8.57 7.40
CA ALA A 90 14.19 -8.21 7.16
C ALA A 90 13.27 -8.87 8.20
N GLY A 91 13.56 -10.13 8.54
CA GLY A 91 12.79 -10.92 9.48
C GLY A 91 12.66 -10.31 10.87
N HIS A 92 13.67 -9.62 11.39
CA HIS A 92 13.54 -8.97 12.69
C HIS A 92 12.51 -7.82 12.69
N TYR A 93 12.26 -7.17 11.55
CA TYR A 93 11.19 -6.17 11.43
C TYR A 93 9.81 -6.83 11.47
N GLU A 94 9.64 -7.98 10.79
CA GLU A 94 8.40 -8.79 10.86
C GLU A 94 8.03 -9.03 12.33
N ASP A 95 8.99 -9.50 13.11
CA ASP A 95 8.81 -9.84 14.52
C ASP A 95 8.60 -8.59 15.38
N GLU A 96 9.38 -7.52 15.15
CA GLU A 96 9.28 -6.24 15.85
C GLU A 96 7.91 -5.60 15.72
N PHE A 97 7.45 -5.43 14.47
CA PHE A 97 6.18 -4.82 14.14
C PHE A 97 5.00 -5.68 14.59
N ALA A 98 5.10 -7.02 14.50
CA ALA A 98 4.04 -7.90 14.99
C ALA A 98 3.72 -7.66 16.47
N GLU A 99 4.72 -7.57 17.35
CA GLU A 99 4.46 -7.28 18.78
C GLU A 99 4.06 -5.82 18.99
N VAL A 100 4.72 -4.86 18.34
CA VAL A 100 4.46 -3.42 18.57
C VAL A 100 3.04 -3.05 18.13
N HIS A 101 2.64 -3.42 16.92
CA HIS A 101 1.31 -3.16 16.38
C HIS A 101 0.26 -4.15 16.88
N GLY A 102 0.67 -5.32 17.40
CA GLY A 102 -0.24 -6.31 17.99
C GLY A 102 -0.58 -6.04 19.45
N LYS A 103 0.29 -5.34 20.19
CA LYS A 103 0.15 -5.13 21.64
C LYS A 103 0.47 -3.71 22.08
N ASP A 104 1.68 -3.22 21.82
CA ASP A 104 2.17 -2.00 22.46
C ASP A 104 1.35 -0.76 22.07
N MET A 105 0.94 -0.66 20.80
CA MET A 105 0.11 0.46 20.31
C MET A 105 -1.29 0.46 20.93
N LEU A 106 -1.94 -0.71 21.03
CA LEU A 106 -3.25 -0.85 21.67
C LEU A 106 -3.19 -0.50 23.16
N VAL A 107 -2.16 -0.99 23.86
CA VAL A 107 -1.97 -0.69 25.28
C VAL A 107 -1.71 0.81 25.47
N ARG A 108 -0.89 1.43 24.61
CA ARG A 108 -0.62 2.87 24.65
C ARG A 108 -1.89 3.69 24.43
N GLU A 109 -2.68 3.37 23.40
CA GLU A 109 -3.97 4.01 23.14
C GLU A 109 -4.90 3.90 24.35
N SER A 110 -5.05 2.70 24.92
CA SER A 110 -5.98 2.47 26.03
C SER A 110 -5.62 3.22 27.32
N LEU A 111 -4.32 3.43 27.57
CA LEU A 111 -3.83 4.08 28.79
C LEU A 111 -3.66 5.60 28.65
N LEU A 112 -3.37 6.08 27.44
CA LEU A 112 -3.08 7.50 27.20
C LEU A 112 -4.08 8.22 26.31
N GLY A 113 -4.78 7.51 25.42
CA GLY A 113 -5.45 8.12 24.27
C GLY A 113 -4.48 8.67 23.22
N PHE A 114 -3.19 8.28 23.30
CA PHE A 114 -2.14 8.73 22.40
C PHE A 114 -1.70 7.60 21.47
N VAL A 115 -1.72 7.86 20.16
CA VAL A 115 -1.22 6.96 19.13
C VAL A 115 -0.25 7.74 18.22
N PRO A 116 1.03 7.33 18.12
CA PRO A 116 1.94 7.98 17.18
C PRO A 116 1.56 7.62 15.73
N SER A 117 1.72 8.56 14.81
CA SER A 117 1.65 8.24 13.37
C SER A 117 2.94 7.51 12.96
N ALA A 118 2.79 6.47 12.14
CA ALA A 118 3.88 5.69 11.57
C ALA A 118 4.39 6.27 10.24
N GLY A 119 3.77 7.34 9.74
CA GLY A 119 4.14 7.99 8.48
C GLY A 119 3.64 7.32 7.21
N VAL A 120 2.90 6.24 7.36
CA VAL A 120 2.15 5.48 6.35
C VAL A 120 0.92 4.87 6.99
N GLY A 121 -0.16 4.69 6.23
CA GLY A 121 -1.40 4.13 6.77
C GLY A 121 -2.08 5.02 7.80
N THR A 122 -1.91 6.34 7.64
CA THR A 122 -2.46 7.34 8.56
C THR A 122 -3.52 8.17 7.86
N ALA A 123 -4.71 8.25 8.45
CA ALA A 123 -5.75 9.20 8.03
C ALA A 123 -5.89 10.32 9.06
N LEU A 124 -5.98 11.56 8.57
CA LEU A 124 -6.16 12.78 9.33
C LEU A 124 -7.50 13.41 8.94
N SER A 125 -8.27 13.83 9.94
CA SER A 125 -9.48 14.61 9.71
C SER A 125 -9.13 15.98 9.16
N ARG A 126 -10.06 16.60 8.44
CA ARG A 126 -9.95 18.01 8.04
C ARG A 126 -9.64 18.92 9.22
N ARG A 127 -10.30 18.67 10.36
CA ARG A 127 -10.10 19.40 11.62
C ARG A 127 -8.65 19.32 12.11
N ALA A 128 -8.05 18.12 12.06
CA ALA A 128 -6.65 17.92 12.44
C ALA A 128 -5.72 18.76 11.56
N ILE A 129 -5.89 18.69 10.24
CA ILE A 129 -5.07 19.46 9.29
C ILE A 129 -5.21 20.96 9.51
N GLU A 130 -6.43 21.47 9.62
CA GLU A 130 -6.67 22.91 9.85
C GLU A 130 -6.06 23.38 11.18
N LYS A 131 -6.14 22.57 12.24
CA LYS A 131 -5.56 22.93 13.53
C LYS A 131 -4.04 23.00 13.47
N MET A 132 -3.39 22.04 12.81
CA MET A 132 -1.93 22.06 12.64
C MET A 132 -1.48 23.29 11.85
N ARG A 133 -2.22 23.67 10.80
CA ARG A 133 -1.96 24.89 10.04
C ARG A 133 -2.12 26.16 10.88
N GLU A 134 -3.12 26.19 11.76
CA GLU A 134 -3.31 27.31 12.70
C GLU A 134 -2.11 27.44 13.65
N LEU A 135 -1.60 26.32 14.16
CA LEU A 135 -0.47 26.30 15.09
C LEU A 135 0.88 26.67 14.44
N HIS A 136 1.08 26.34 13.16
CA HIS A 136 2.37 26.48 12.48
C HIS A 136 2.32 27.39 11.25
N GLU A 137 1.60 28.52 11.35
CA GLU A 137 1.57 29.59 10.34
C GLU A 137 1.30 29.08 8.90
N GLY A 138 0.40 28.10 8.78
CA GLY A 138 -0.03 27.52 7.51
C GLY A 138 0.62 26.19 7.13
N GLN A 139 1.64 25.73 7.87
CA GLN A 139 2.28 24.42 7.69
C GLN A 139 1.61 23.33 8.52
N VAL A 140 1.65 22.07 8.07
CA VAL A 140 1.12 20.92 8.85
C VAL A 140 2.25 20.13 9.50
N PHE A 141 3.34 19.91 8.77
CA PHE A 141 4.47 19.09 9.19
C PHE A 141 5.67 19.96 9.54
N ILE A 142 6.18 19.84 10.77
CA ILE A 142 7.30 20.65 11.23
C ILE A 142 8.59 20.30 10.49
N LEU A 143 9.24 21.32 9.92
CA LEU A 143 10.53 21.21 9.23
C LEU A 143 11.69 20.90 10.19
N GLY A 144 12.70 20.19 9.69
CA GLY A 144 13.93 19.89 10.45
C GLY A 144 13.77 18.76 11.48
N THR A 145 12.67 18.01 11.42
CA THR A 145 12.45 16.81 12.23
C THR A 145 12.67 15.56 11.37
N LEU A 146 13.28 14.52 11.94
CA LEU A 146 13.47 13.23 11.28
C LEU A 146 12.31 12.25 11.53
N THR A 147 11.34 12.67 12.34
CA THR A 147 10.16 11.89 12.74
C THR A 147 8.96 12.83 12.82
N GLU A 148 8.65 13.43 11.68
CA GLU A 148 7.53 14.34 11.50
C GLU A 148 6.21 13.72 11.95
N ASP A 149 6.03 12.43 11.72
CA ASP A 149 4.83 11.67 12.04
C ASP A 149 4.63 11.50 13.55
N TYR A 150 5.72 11.26 14.28
CA TYR A 150 5.70 11.15 15.73
C TYR A 150 5.34 12.48 16.38
N ASN A 151 5.92 13.59 15.88
CA ASN A 151 5.62 14.93 16.38
C ASN A 151 4.18 15.34 16.07
N LEU A 152 3.69 15.06 14.85
CA LEU A 152 2.31 15.33 14.46
C LEU A 152 1.31 14.68 15.41
N GLY A 153 1.47 13.37 15.68
CA GLY A 153 0.59 12.68 16.62
C GLY A 153 0.65 13.31 18.02
N PHE A 154 1.84 13.71 18.47
CA PHE A 154 2.00 14.29 19.80
C PHE A 154 1.34 15.68 19.92
N GLU A 155 1.45 16.52 18.90
CA GLU A 155 0.83 17.85 18.89
C GLU A 155 -0.70 17.77 18.82
N LEU A 156 -1.24 16.88 17.98
CA LEU A 156 -2.69 16.64 17.95
C LEU A 156 -3.21 16.14 19.31
N PHE A 157 -2.44 15.27 19.98
CA PHE A 157 -2.78 14.82 21.33
C PHE A 157 -2.79 15.97 22.35
N ARG A 158 -1.87 16.94 22.25
CA ARG A 158 -1.86 18.14 23.09
C ARG A 158 -3.05 19.06 22.86
N GLU A 159 -3.57 19.07 21.63
CA GLU A 159 -4.80 19.79 21.28
C GLU A 159 -6.07 19.00 21.65
N ASN A 160 -5.95 17.96 22.49
CA ASN A 160 -7.05 17.09 22.94
C ASN A 160 -7.84 16.45 21.80
N MET A 161 -7.17 16.20 20.66
CA MET A 161 -7.78 15.49 19.55
C MET A 161 -7.88 13.99 19.84
N LYS A 162 -8.76 13.32 19.11
CA LYS A 162 -8.99 11.88 19.29
C LYS A 162 -8.12 11.06 18.34
N LEU A 163 -7.06 10.47 18.86
CA LEU A 163 -6.12 9.63 18.13
C LEU A 163 -6.40 8.16 18.42
N ILE A 164 -6.55 7.34 17.39
CA ILE A 164 -6.88 5.92 17.55
C ILE A 164 -6.00 4.99 16.71
N PHE A 165 -5.83 3.76 17.20
CA PHE A 165 -5.11 2.69 16.50
C PHE A 165 -6.11 1.63 16.01
N ALA A 166 -6.47 1.70 14.73
CA ALA A 166 -7.55 0.93 14.15
C ALA A 166 -7.11 -0.47 13.72
N ARG A 167 -7.14 -1.43 14.65
CA ARG A 167 -6.88 -2.85 14.36
C ARG A 167 -8.18 -3.61 14.09
N VAL A 168 -8.56 -3.67 12.81
CA VAL A 168 -9.80 -4.35 12.37
C VAL A 168 -9.47 -5.59 11.54
N PRO A 169 -9.83 -6.80 12.01
CA PRO A 169 -9.75 -8.00 11.19
C PRO A 169 -10.93 -8.08 10.22
N VAL A 170 -10.68 -8.64 9.04
CA VAL A 170 -11.67 -8.94 8.02
C VAL A 170 -11.42 -10.33 7.45
N GLU A 171 -12.49 -11.08 7.20
CA GLU A 171 -12.37 -12.31 6.42
C GLU A 171 -12.19 -11.97 4.94
N MET A 172 -11.15 -12.54 4.33
CA MET A 172 -10.96 -12.48 2.90
C MET A 172 -10.88 -13.90 2.32
N ASP A 173 -11.53 -14.06 1.17
CA ASP A 173 -11.35 -15.21 0.32
C ASP A 173 -9.96 -15.11 -0.33
N TYR A 174 -9.17 -16.18 -0.20
CA TYR A 174 -7.86 -16.28 -0.83
C TYR A 174 -7.74 -17.60 -1.57
N THR A 175 -7.10 -17.52 -2.72
CA THR A 175 -6.87 -18.64 -3.62
C THR A 175 -5.64 -19.40 -3.18
N SER A 176 -5.77 -20.69 -2.86
CA SER A 176 -4.66 -21.54 -2.41
C SER A 176 -4.67 -22.88 -3.13
N LYS A 177 -3.49 -23.42 -3.45
CA LYS A 177 -3.38 -24.77 -4.01
C LYS A 177 -3.49 -25.80 -2.87
N ASN A 178 -4.35 -26.79 -3.04
CA ASN A 178 -4.38 -27.93 -2.14
C ASN A 178 -3.14 -28.83 -2.34
N ILE A 179 -3.01 -29.88 -1.52
CA ILE A 179 -1.90 -30.85 -1.58
C ILE A 179 -1.81 -31.56 -2.96
N PHE A 180 -2.93 -31.63 -3.68
CA PHE A 180 -3.04 -32.19 -5.04
C PHE A 180 -2.88 -31.13 -6.15
N GLY A 181 -2.45 -29.91 -5.82
CA GLY A 181 -2.24 -28.82 -6.78
C GLY A 181 -3.52 -28.14 -7.30
N LYS A 182 -4.71 -28.56 -6.87
CA LYS A 182 -5.98 -27.94 -7.28
C LYS A 182 -6.20 -26.63 -6.53
N THR A 183 -6.58 -25.60 -7.27
CA THR A 183 -6.93 -24.29 -6.72
C THR A 183 -8.22 -24.39 -5.90
N VAL A 184 -8.16 -24.00 -4.62
CA VAL A 184 -9.28 -23.97 -3.69
C VAL A 184 -9.36 -22.58 -3.07
N ILE A 185 -10.57 -22.02 -3.02
CA ILE A 185 -10.84 -20.78 -2.29
C ILE A 185 -10.94 -21.12 -0.81
N ARG A 186 -10.12 -20.48 0.00
CA ARG A 186 -10.13 -20.59 1.45
C ARG A 186 -10.40 -19.22 2.06
N LYS A 187 -10.97 -19.20 3.25
CA LYS A 187 -11.14 -17.97 4.02
C LYS A 187 -9.97 -17.80 4.98
N LYS A 188 -9.41 -16.60 5.02
CA LYS A 188 -8.41 -16.22 6.03
C LYS A 188 -8.81 -14.88 6.61
N GLU A 189 -8.76 -14.82 7.94
CA GLU A 189 -8.86 -13.56 8.66
C GLU A 189 -7.56 -12.77 8.47
N VAL A 190 -7.67 -11.57 7.92
CA VAL A 190 -6.54 -10.66 7.68
C VAL A 190 -6.86 -9.30 8.26
N LEU A 191 -5.84 -8.61 8.78
CA LEU A 191 -5.99 -7.24 9.24
C LEU A 191 -6.09 -6.28 8.06
N ILE A 192 -6.98 -5.29 8.17
CA ILE A 192 -6.92 -4.06 7.39
C ILE A 192 -5.65 -3.33 7.84
N ALA A 193 -4.62 -3.38 7.00
CA ALA A 193 -3.28 -2.94 7.33
C ALA A 193 -2.54 -2.53 6.06
N VAL A 194 -1.63 -1.57 6.20
CA VAL A 194 -0.64 -1.27 5.17
C VAL A 194 0.45 -2.32 5.23
N ARG A 195 0.88 -2.79 4.06
CA ARG A 195 1.99 -3.75 3.97
C ARG A 195 3.11 -3.18 3.14
N GLU A 196 4.33 -3.29 3.65
CA GLU A 196 5.53 -2.72 3.03
C GLU A 196 6.74 -3.63 3.18
N PHE A 197 7.76 -3.38 2.35
CA PHE A 197 9.05 -4.05 2.47
C PHE A 197 10.01 -3.23 3.32
N PHE A 198 10.45 -3.83 4.42
CA PHE A 198 11.50 -3.27 5.24
C PHE A 198 12.90 -3.60 4.69
N PRO A 199 13.93 -2.83 5.09
CA PRO A 199 15.30 -3.04 4.64
C PRO A 199 15.79 -4.47 4.87
N SER A 200 16.40 -5.03 3.82
CA SER A 200 16.88 -6.41 3.80
C SER A 200 18.37 -6.56 4.17
N THR A 201 19.14 -5.46 4.17
CA THR A 201 20.58 -5.48 4.47
C THR A 201 20.90 -4.83 5.80
N PHE A 202 21.99 -5.28 6.44
CA PHE A 202 22.41 -4.77 7.74
C PHE A 202 22.62 -3.25 7.74
N GLN A 203 23.32 -2.72 6.74
CA GLN A 203 23.63 -1.29 6.66
C GLN A 203 22.37 -0.44 6.49
N THR A 204 21.44 -0.87 5.64
CA THR A 204 20.19 -0.13 5.40
C THR A 204 19.27 -0.16 6.63
N ALA A 205 19.19 -1.30 7.34
CA ALA A 205 18.46 -1.39 8.61
C ALA A 205 19.07 -0.50 9.71
N VAL A 206 20.41 -0.48 9.83
CA VAL A 206 21.12 0.39 10.78
C VAL A 206 20.87 1.87 10.48
N ARG A 207 20.87 2.27 9.21
CA ARG A 207 20.53 3.65 8.80
C ARG A 207 19.10 4.02 9.18
N GLN A 208 18.12 3.18 8.84
CA GLN A 208 16.71 3.42 9.14
C GLN A 208 16.47 3.56 10.65
N LYS A 209 16.94 2.60 11.44
CA LYS A 209 16.75 2.63 12.90
C LYS A 209 17.53 3.76 13.55
N SER A 210 18.70 4.14 13.02
CA SER A 210 19.42 5.31 13.53
C SER A 210 18.61 6.60 13.34
N ARG A 211 17.87 6.75 12.24
CA ARG A 211 16.95 7.89 12.01
C ARG A 211 15.85 7.91 13.07
N TRP A 212 15.20 6.78 13.34
CA TRP A 212 14.17 6.68 14.38
C TRP A 212 14.72 7.03 15.77
N ILE A 213 15.90 6.52 16.12
CA ILE A 213 16.56 6.85 17.40
C ILE A 213 16.83 8.36 17.48
N ILE A 214 17.35 8.99 16.42
CA ILE A 214 17.61 10.44 16.42
C ILE A 214 16.32 11.23 16.61
N GLY A 215 15.26 10.90 15.88
CA GLY A 215 13.98 11.61 15.97
C GLY A 215 13.27 11.40 17.31
N ILE A 216 13.05 10.15 17.72
CA ILE A 216 12.26 9.82 18.92
C ILE A 216 13.05 10.16 20.19
N VAL A 217 14.33 9.81 20.23
CA VAL A 217 15.11 9.91 21.45
C VAL A 217 15.78 11.27 21.57
N PHE A 218 16.62 11.67 20.62
CA PHE A 218 17.42 12.88 20.76
C PHE A 218 16.61 14.15 20.44
N GLN A 219 15.90 14.20 19.30
CA GLN A 219 15.07 15.35 18.93
C GLN A 219 13.84 15.43 19.84
N GLY A 220 13.16 14.31 20.06
CA GLY A 220 11.99 14.20 20.92
C GLY A 220 12.27 14.62 22.36
N TRP A 221 13.47 14.36 22.91
CA TRP A 221 13.83 14.90 24.23
C TRP A 221 13.86 16.43 24.23
N LYS A 222 14.36 17.07 23.17
CA LYS A 222 14.44 18.53 23.06
C LYS A 222 13.08 19.18 22.79
N THR A 223 12.26 18.60 21.91
CA THR A 223 10.98 19.18 21.48
C THR A 223 9.85 18.88 22.47
N ILE A 224 9.74 17.63 22.92
CA ILE A 224 8.64 17.14 23.77
C ILE A 224 9.01 17.22 25.27
N GLY A 225 10.28 17.04 25.62
CA GLY A 225 10.72 17.04 27.03
C GLY A 225 10.21 15.82 27.81
N TRP A 226 10.19 15.94 29.15
CA TRP A 226 9.78 14.87 30.10
C TRP A 226 8.60 15.22 30.97
N LYS A 227 8.37 16.51 31.25
CA LYS A 227 7.39 16.97 32.24
C LYS A 227 5.99 17.16 31.66
N GLN A 228 5.79 16.80 30.40
CA GLN A 228 4.51 17.00 29.72
C GLN A 228 3.64 15.75 29.93
N GLY A 229 2.54 15.91 30.65
CA GLY A 229 1.52 14.86 30.87
C GLY A 229 1.57 14.17 32.24
N GLY A 230 0.64 13.23 32.45
CA GLY A 230 0.57 12.40 33.66
C GLY A 230 1.62 11.29 33.70
N LEU A 231 1.64 10.50 34.78
CA LEU A 231 2.61 9.42 35.00
C LEU A 231 2.68 8.41 33.85
N ALA A 232 1.53 8.10 33.22
CA ALA A 232 1.49 7.23 32.05
C ALA A 232 2.31 7.79 30.88
N MET A 233 2.28 9.10 30.63
CA MET A 233 3.00 9.72 29.53
C MET A 233 4.51 9.65 29.78
N ILE A 234 4.92 9.95 31.02
CA ILE A 234 6.31 9.83 31.46
C ILE A 234 6.80 8.39 31.28
N TYR A 235 5.98 7.40 31.64
CA TYR A 235 6.31 5.99 31.47
C TYR A 235 6.55 5.61 30.00
N PHE A 236 5.67 6.04 29.09
CA PHE A 236 5.85 5.73 27.66
C PHE A 236 7.03 6.48 27.04
N LEU A 237 7.25 7.75 27.39
CA LEU A 237 8.45 8.48 26.98
C LEU A 237 9.73 7.82 27.51
N PHE A 238 9.73 7.34 28.75
CA PHE A 238 10.84 6.56 29.30
C PHE A 238 11.05 5.26 28.52
N ARG A 239 9.97 4.53 28.21
CA ARG A 239 10.03 3.28 27.44
C ARG A 239 10.62 3.51 26.04
N ASP A 240 10.29 4.62 25.39
CA ASP A 240 10.79 4.96 24.06
C ASP A 240 12.27 5.39 24.09
N ARG A 241 12.70 6.05 25.18
CA ARG A 241 14.06 6.62 25.31
C ARG A 241 15.06 5.72 26.02
N LYS A 242 14.62 4.69 26.77
CA LYS A 242 15.52 3.78 27.50
C LYS A 242 16.47 3.00 26.59
N ALA A 243 16.18 2.94 25.29
CA ALA A 243 17.01 2.32 24.27
C ALA A 243 18.48 2.79 24.34
N ILE A 244 18.72 4.04 24.76
CA ILE A 244 20.08 4.57 24.96
C ILE A 244 20.89 3.67 25.91
N PHE A 245 20.30 3.38 27.06
CA PHE A 245 20.97 2.62 28.12
C PHE A 245 20.88 1.12 27.86
N THR A 246 19.72 0.63 27.40
CA THR A 246 19.52 -0.81 27.22
C THR A 246 20.33 -1.36 26.07
N ASN A 247 20.53 -0.61 24.98
CA ASN A 247 21.36 -1.09 23.87
C ASN A 247 22.83 -1.20 24.27
N LEU A 248 23.35 -0.24 25.06
CA LEU A 248 24.71 -0.31 25.59
C LEU A 248 24.87 -1.45 26.61
N ALA A 249 23.90 -1.62 27.51
CA ALA A 249 23.89 -2.72 28.47
C ALA A 249 23.85 -4.08 27.77
N ASN A 250 23.06 -4.23 26.70
CA ASN A 250 23.00 -5.47 25.91
C ASN A 250 24.35 -5.80 25.26
N LEU A 251 25.11 -4.80 24.80
CA LEU A 251 26.45 -5.01 24.23
C LEU A 251 27.39 -5.63 25.27
N LEU A 252 27.42 -5.05 26.47
CA LEU A 252 28.23 -5.55 27.58
C LEU A 252 27.77 -6.94 28.03
N ALA A 253 26.46 -7.17 28.10
CA ALA A 253 25.90 -8.47 28.45
C ALA A 253 26.29 -9.56 27.44
N TYR A 254 26.26 -9.27 26.13
CA TYR A 254 26.71 -10.22 25.12
C TYR A 254 28.21 -10.51 25.20
N PHE A 255 29.04 -9.50 25.48
CA PHE A 255 30.46 -9.72 25.71
C PHE A 255 30.72 -10.61 26.93
N LEU A 256 29.96 -10.42 28.01
CA LEU A 256 30.02 -11.24 29.22
C LEU A 256 29.60 -12.69 28.95
N VAL A 257 28.45 -12.89 28.29
CA VAL A 257 27.95 -14.24 27.93
C VAL A 257 28.95 -14.95 27.02
N PHE A 258 29.51 -14.24 26.04
CA PHE A 258 30.54 -14.80 25.16
C PHE A 258 31.79 -15.23 25.93
N ASN A 259 32.29 -14.41 26.86
CA ASN A 259 33.42 -14.78 27.73
C ASN A 259 33.12 -16.01 28.58
N ILE A 260 31.94 -16.05 29.22
CA ILE A 260 31.54 -17.19 30.06
C ILE A 260 31.47 -18.46 29.22
N VAL A 261 30.85 -18.42 28.03
CA VAL A 261 30.76 -19.58 27.13
C VAL A 261 32.15 -20.04 26.69
N LEU A 262 33.05 -19.11 26.32
CA LEU A 262 34.42 -19.45 25.95
C LEU A 262 35.18 -20.12 27.11
N MET A 263 35.06 -19.58 28.32
CA MET A 263 35.69 -20.18 29.50
C MET A 263 35.09 -21.56 29.79
N MET A 264 33.78 -21.74 29.67
CA MET A 264 33.11 -23.04 29.83
C MET A 264 33.63 -24.08 28.84
N LEU A 265 33.90 -23.68 27.60
CA LEU A 265 34.50 -24.54 26.59
C LEU A 265 35.97 -24.83 26.91
N TYR A 266 36.74 -23.82 27.30
CA TYR A 266 38.15 -23.96 27.68
C TYR A 266 38.35 -24.94 28.85
N THR A 267 37.48 -24.87 29.86
CA THR A 267 37.48 -25.79 31.02
C THR A 267 37.19 -27.25 30.65
N LYS A 268 36.52 -27.49 29.52
CA LYS A 268 36.36 -28.86 29.02
C LYS A 268 37.59 -29.40 28.30
N MET A 269 38.51 -28.51 27.88
CA MET A 269 39.70 -28.87 27.10
C MET A 269 40.95 -29.02 27.96
N THR A 270 41.02 -28.35 29.10
CA THR A 270 42.17 -28.37 30.02
C THR A 270 41.71 -28.59 31.47
N SER A 271 42.53 -29.28 32.26
CA SER A 271 42.24 -29.60 33.66
C SER A 271 42.68 -28.51 34.65
N ASP A 272 43.55 -27.59 34.23
CA ASP A 272 44.07 -26.49 35.04
C ASP A 272 43.54 -25.16 34.52
N VAL A 273 42.30 -24.82 34.91
CA VAL A 273 41.61 -23.62 34.43
C VAL A 273 41.28 -22.69 35.58
N TRP A 274 41.79 -21.47 35.46
CA TRP A 274 41.36 -20.36 36.29
C TRP A 274 39.92 -19.97 35.94
N TRP A 275 39.03 -19.98 36.93
CA TRP A 275 37.62 -19.59 36.78
C TRP A 275 37.36 -18.25 37.46
N TYR A 276 36.40 -17.49 36.94
CA TYR A 276 35.94 -16.28 37.63
C TYR A 276 35.36 -16.65 39.01
N PRO A 277 35.56 -15.81 40.04
CA PRO A 277 34.82 -15.95 41.29
C PRO A 277 33.30 -15.99 41.01
N GLU A 278 32.54 -16.70 41.84
CA GLU A 278 31.08 -16.73 41.72
C GLU A 278 30.50 -15.31 41.90
N LEU A 279 30.23 -14.63 40.78
CA LEU A 279 29.68 -13.27 40.77
C LEU A 279 28.26 -13.22 41.37
N VAL A 280 27.51 -14.32 41.26
CA VAL A 280 26.15 -14.45 41.81
C VAL A 280 25.98 -15.83 42.46
N PRO A 281 26.23 -15.96 43.77
CA PRO A 281 26.06 -17.20 44.52
C PRO A 281 24.60 -17.69 44.48
N LYS A 282 24.39 -19.02 44.40
CA LYS A 282 23.08 -19.67 44.18
C LYS A 282 22.02 -19.38 45.27
N ASP A 283 22.42 -18.93 46.45
CA ASP A 283 21.51 -18.62 47.56
C ASP A 283 21.42 -17.12 47.86
N SER A 284 21.98 -16.28 46.98
CA SER A 284 21.94 -14.83 47.15
C SER A 284 20.62 -14.23 46.67
N ILE A 285 20.28 -13.04 47.20
CA ILE A 285 19.16 -12.23 46.70
C ILE A 285 19.33 -11.94 45.20
N LEU A 286 20.57 -11.73 44.74
CA LEU A 286 20.90 -11.52 43.33
C LEU A 286 20.52 -12.72 42.46
N TRP A 287 20.73 -13.95 42.95
CA TRP A 287 20.30 -15.16 42.23
C TRP A 287 18.79 -15.23 42.08
N THR A 288 18.05 -14.90 43.15
CA THR A 288 16.58 -14.83 43.09
C THR A 288 16.12 -13.79 42.07
N LEU A 289 16.75 -12.60 42.06
CA LEU A 289 16.44 -11.55 41.07
C LEU A 289 16.77 -11.98 39.64
N LEU A 290 17.84 -12.76 39.42
CA LEU A 290 18.16 -13.33 38.12
C LEU A 290 17.10 -14.32 37.64
N ILE A 291 16.59 -15.20 38.52
CA ILE A 291 15.50 -16.13 38.18
C ILE A 291 14.24 -15.36 37.80
N VAL A 292 13.87 -14.36 38.59
CA VAL A 292 12.71 -13.50 38.29
C VAL A 292 12.90 -12.77 36.97
N ASN A 293 14.11 -12.27 36.68
CA ASN A 293 14.43 -11.64 35.41
C ASN A 293 14.33 -12.63 34.23
N ALA A 294 14.82 -13.85 34.40
CA ALA A 294 14.73 -14.92 33.41
C ALA A 294 13.26 -15.28 33.11
N PHE A 295 12.39 -15.29 34.13
CA PHE A 295 10.95 -15.46 33.94
C PHE A 295 10.35 -14.34 33.08
N PHE A 296 10.68 -13.08 33.35
CA PHE A 296 10.21 -11.96 32.52
C PHE A 296 10.78 -11.97 31.09
N LEU A 297 12.02 -12.43 30.92
CA LEU A 297 12.61 -12.65 29.60
C LEU A 297 11.84 -13.74 28.83
N LEU A 298 11.54 -14.87 29.48
CA LEU A 298 10.75 -15.94 28.88
C LEU A 298 9.36 -15.43 28.47
N ASN A 299 8.67 -14.71 29.36
CA ASN A 299 7.39 -14.08 29.04
C ASN A 299 7.50 -13.14 27.82
N ARG A 300 8.58 -12.36 27.71
CA ARG A 300 8.81 -11.48 26.55
C ARG A 300 9.03 -12.27 25.26
N ILE A 301 9.78 -13.36 25.31
CA ILE A 301 10.00 -14.24 24.16
C ILE A 301 8.68 -14.87 23.73
N LEU A 302 7.88 -15.40 24.66
CA LEU A 302 6.58 -16.01 24.37
C LEU A 302 5.61 -15.01 23.74
N GLN A 303 5.58 -13.76 24.22
CA GLN A 303 4.78 -12.70 23.60
C GLN A 303 5.24 -12.41 22.17
N ARG A 304 6.55 -12.28 21.93
CA ARG A 304 7.10 -12.11 20.57
C ARG A 304 6.66 -13.24 19.65
N MET A 305 6.81 -14.48 20.11
CA MET A 305 6.41 -15.67 19.36
C MET A 305 4.90 -15.68 19.06
N TYR A 306 4.06 -15.32 20.02
CA TYR A 306 2.61 -15.28 19.86
C TYR A 306 2.17 -14.28 18.77
N PHE A 307 2.70 -13.05 18.80
CA PHE A 307 2.34 -12.05 17.79
C PHE A 307 2.95 -12.37 16.41
N SER A 308 4.18 -12.88 16.36
CA SER A 308 4.77 -13.37 15.11
C SER A 308 3.98 -14.56 14.54
N TRP A 309 3.46 -15.46 15.39
CA TRP A 309 2.61 -16.57 14.97
C TRP A 309 1.31 -16.09 14.31
N ASN A 310 0.66 -15.09 14.89
CA ASN A 310 -0.59 -14.55 14.36
C ASN A 310 -0.44 -13.99 12.93
N ASN A 311 0.71 -13.41 12.61
CA ASN A 311 0.93 -12.78 11.30
C ASN A 311 1.63 -13.69 10.29
N TYR A 312 2.62 -14.47 10.72
CA TYR A 312 3.55 -15.24 9.88
C TYR A 312 3.53 -16.75 10.15
N GLY A 313 2.63 -17.22 11.00
CA GLY A 313 2.47 -18.63 11.33
C GLY A 313 3.61 -19.20 12.18
N VAL A 314 3.61 -20.53 12.32
CA VAL A 314 4.51 -21.27 13.24
C VAL A 314 5.98 -21.03 12.89
N ARG A 315 6.31 -20.94 11.61
CA ARG A 315 7.68 -20.70 11.16
C ARG A 315 8.19 -19.33 11.60
N GLY A 316 7.39 -18.28 11.42
CA GLY A 316 7.74 -16.94 11.89
C GLY A 316 7.92 -16.90 13.41
N ALA A 317 7.03 -17.56 14.15
CA ALA A 317 7.12 -17.66 15.61
C ALA A 317 8.44 -18.29 16.09
N LEU A 318 8.83 -19.43 15.52
CA LEU A 318 10.09 -20.10 15.89
C LEU A 318 11.33 -19.28 15.50
N LEU A 319 11.32 -18.67 14.30
CA LEU A 319 12.41 -17.83 13.83
C LEU A 319 12.54 -16.52 14.62
N SER A 320 11.48 -16.05 15.26
CA SER A 320 11.51 -14.83 16.08
C SER A 320 12.52 -14.92 17.23
N VAL A 321 12.74 -16.11 17.79
CA VAL A 321 13.66 -16.33 18.92
C VAL A 321 15.11 -16.00 18.55
N PRO A 322 15.74 -16.64 17.55
CA PRO A 322 17.09 -16.27 17.14
C PRO A 322 17.16 -14.87 16.51
N ARG A 323 16.06 -14.37 15.91
CA ARG A 323 15.99 -13.00 15.37
C ARG A 323 15.99 -11.92 16.46
N ILE A 324 15.58 -12.20 17.70
CA ILE A 324 15.76 -11.25 18.83
C ILE A 324 17.24 -10.89 19.02
N ILE A 325 18.13 -11.89 18.94
CA ILE A 325 19.57 -11.67 19.11
C ILE A 325 20.08 -10.78 17.98
N TRP A 326 19.69 -11.09 16.73
CA TRP A 326 20.05 -10.30 15.55
C TRP A 326 19.51 -8.87 15.60
N GLY A 327 18.25 -8.69 16.00
CA GLY A 327 17.62 -7.38 16.19
C GLY A 327 18.36 -6.54 17.23
N ASN A 328 18.84 -7.16 18.33
CA ASN A 328 19.69 -6.48 19.30
C ASN A 328 21.02 -6.02 18.68
N VAL A 329 21.67 -6.81 17.82
CA VAL A 329 22.89 -6.40 17.09
C VAL A 329 22.63 -5.17 16.22
N ILE A 330 21.54 -5.17 15.46
CA ILE A 330 21.15 -4.01 14.64
C ILE A 330 20.86 -2.79 15.53
N ASN A 331 20.11 -2.96 16.62
CA ASN A 331 19.77 -1.86 17.54
C ASN A 331 21.02 -1.25 18.18
N MET A 332 22.01 -2.07 18.55
CA MET A 332 23.31 -1.59 19.07
C MET A 332 24.07 -0.77 18.02
N ALA A 333 24.19 -1.27 16.79
CA ALA A 333 24.87 -0.56 15.71
C ALA A 333 24.14 0.74 15.31
N ALA A 334 22.80 0.71 15.27
CA ALA A 334 21.96 1.88 15.01
C ALA A 334 22.12 2.94 16.11
N MET A 335 22.17 2.53 17.37
CA MET A 335 22.40 3.42 18.51
C MET A 335 23.79 4.07 18.45
N TRP A 336 24.83 3.29 18.18
CA TRP A 336 26.19 3.83 18.01
C TRP A 336 26.27 4.85 16.88
N ARG A 337 25.66 4.51 15.72
CA ARG A 337 25.58 5.41 14.57
C ARG A 337 24.83 6.71 14.92
N ALA A 338 23.68 6.60 15.57
CA ALA A 338 22.87 7.75 15.98
C ALA A 338 23.65 8.68 16.91
N THR A 339 24.29 8.14 17.94
CA THR A 339 25.12 8.92 18.88
C THR A 339 26.26 9.62 18.16
N LYS A 340 27.00 8.93 17.29
CA LYS A 340 28.09 9.53 16.51
C LYS A 340 27.59 10.67 15.62
N GLN A 341 26.43 10.51 14.99
CA GLN A 341 25.84 11.57 14.17
C GLN A 341 25.48 12.79 15.02
N VAL A 342 24.79 12.59 16.15
CA VAL A 342 24.37 13.70 17.03
C VAL A 342 25.58 14.44 17.60
N LEU A 343 26.65 13.73 18.00
CA LEU A 343 27.88 14.35 18.53
C LEU A 343 28.68 15.11 17.47
N ASN A 344 28.67 14.65 16.21
CA ASN A 344 29.43 15.28 15.13
C ASN A 344 28.73 16.54 14.56
N ILE A 345 27.47 16.78 14.89
CA ILE A 345 26.75 17.98 14.46
C ILE A 345 27.19 19.17 15.34
N LYS A 346 28.22 19.89 14.89
CA LYS A 346 28.74 21.09 15.56
C LYS A 346 27.79 22.31 15.51
N SER A 347 26.74 22.27 14.70
CA SER A 347 25.80 23.40 14.51
C SER A 347 24.35 22.93 14.36
N GLY A 348 23.75 22.44 15.46
CA GLY A 348 22.30 22.25 15.60
C GLY A 348 21.67 21.11 14.78
N MET A 349 20.79 20.33 15.41
CA MET A 349 20.09 19.18 14.82
C MET A 349 19.09 19.51 13.69
N LYS A 350 19.05 20.76 13.19
CA LYS A 350 18.10 21.21 12.16
C LYS A 350 18.48 20.77 10.74
N ASN A 351 19.76 20.44 10.49
CA ASN A 351 20.29 20.13 9.15
C ASN A 351 20.72 18.66 9.00
N LEU A 352 19.91 17.71 9.46
CA LEU A 352 20.10 16.30 9.08
C LEU A 352 19.49 16.09 7.69
N SER A 353 20.36 15.99 6.68
CA SER A 353 19.94 15.64 5.32
C SER A 353 19.26 14.27 5.32
N TRP A 354 18.16 14.22 4.60
CA TRP A 354 17.36 13.02 4.41
C TRP A 354 18.16 11.98 3.62
N ASP A 355 18.57 10.90 4.28
CA ASP A 355 19.13 9.72 3.62
C ASP A 355 17.95 8.76 3.35
N LYS A 356 17.35 8.87 2.16
CA LYS A 356 16.22 8.03 1.75
C LYS A 356 16.67 6.58 1.83
N THR A 357 16.04 5.78 2.67
CA THR A 357 16.23 4.34 2.62
C THR A 357 15.67 3.84 1.29
N THR A 358 16.45 3.06 0.56
CA THR A 358 15.97 2.41 -0.65
C THR A 358 14.92 1.38 -0.24
N HIS A 359 13.67 1.61 -0.64
CA HIS A 359 12.58 0.66 -0.46
C HIS A 359 12.56 -0.29 -1.65
N ASP A 360 12.48 -1.59 -1.36
CA ASP A 360 12.20 -2.59 -2.39
C ASP A 360 10.72 -2.50 -2.70
N PHE A 361 10.37 -2.27 -3.97
CA PHE A 361 8.98 -2.42 -4.38
C PHE A 361 8.56 -3.89 -4.26
N PRO A 362 7.28 -4.19 -3.98
CA PRO A 362 6.72 -5.49 -4.23
C PRO A 362 6.79 -5.84 -5.70
N VAL A 363 7.94 -6.38 -6.12
CA VAL A 363 8.02 -7.17 -7.33
C VAL A 363 7.42 -8.52 -6.95
N SER A 364 6.14 -8.72 -7.32
CA SER A 364 5.38 -9.96 -7.15
C SER A 364 4.80 -10.26 -5.75
N MET A 365 3.70 -9.59 -5.40
CA MET A 365 2.57 -10.29 -4.77
C MET A 365 1.38 -10.17 -5.68
N SER A 366 1.21 -11.16 -6.56
CA SER A 366 0.04 -11.32 -7.43
C SER A 366 -0.55 -10.00 -7.95
N LEU A 367 0.31 -9.11 -8.42
CA LEU A 367 -0.04 -8.18 -9.48
C LEU A 367 0.32 -8.98 -10.72
N THR A 368 -0.70 -9.55 -11.36
CA THR A 368 -0.73 -10.01 -12.75
C THR A 368 0.62 -9.81 -13.47
N LYS A 369 1.30 -10.91 -13.86
CA LYS A 369 2.61 -10.85 -14.54
C LYS A 369 2.55 -9.78 -15.64
N ARG A 370 3.58 -8.93 -15.76
CA ARG A 370 3.51 -7.84 -16.74
C ARG A 370 3.43 -8.47 -18.13
N LEU A 371 2.68 -7.83 -19.05
CA LEU A 371 2.49 -8.37 -20.40
C LEU A 371 3.83 -8.67 -21.09
N GLY A 372 4.85 -7.81 -20.91
CA GLY A 372 6.19 -8.05 -21.45
C GLY A 372 6.90 -9.26 -20.83
N GLU A 373 6.73 -9.52 -19.53
CA GLU A 373 7.29 -10.71 -18.87
C GLU A 373 6.61 -11.98 -19.39
N LEU A 374 5.29 -11.94 -19.57
CA LEU A 374 4.54 -13.04 -20.19
C LEU A 374 4.99 -13.28 -21.64
N CYS A 375 5.25 -12.22 -22.41
CA CYS A 375 5.73 -12.38 -23.79
C CYS A 375 7.13 -13.03 -23.85
N LEU A 376 7.99 -12.80 -22.85
CA LEU A 376 9.29 -13.47 -22.74
C LEU A 376 9.13 -14.95 -22.35
N GLU A 377 8.25 -15.24 -21.39
CA GLU A 377 8.01 -16.61 -20.91
C GLU A 377 7.35 -17.50 -21.96
N GLU A 378 6.38 -16.95 -22.70
CA GLU A 378 5.69 -17.64 -23.80
C GLU A 378 6.53 -17.66 -25.11
N GLY A 379 7.75 -17.09 -25.09
CA GLY A 379 8.66 -17.10 -26.24
C GLY A 379 8.20 -16.27 -27.44
N ILE A 380 7.32 -15.30 -27.21
CA ILE A 380 6.75 -14.41 -28.24
C ILE A 380 7.74 -13.34 -28.67
N VAL A 381 8.54 -12.82 -27.73
CA VAL A 381 9.64 -11.89 -27.99
C VAL A 381 10.85 -12.30 -27.17
N ASP A 382 12.05 -11.88 -27.60
CA ASP A 382 13.27 -12.00 -26.79
C ASP A 382 13.54 -10.70 -25.99
N ALA A 383 14.49 -10.75 -25.05
CA ALA A 383 14.80 -9.62 -24.17
C ALA A 383 15.24 -8.35 -24.93
N PRO A 384 16.10 -8.41 -25.96
CA PRO A 384 16.45 -7.25 -26.78
C PRO A 384 15.25 -6.64 -27.51
N THR A 385 14.37 -7.46 -28.08
CA THR A 385 13.17 -6.99 -28.79
C THR A 385 12.19 -6.33 -27.83
N LEU A 386 11.98 -6.92 -26.65
CA LEU A 386 11.12 -6.32 -25.64
C LEU A 386 11.66 -4.96 -25.17
N GLU A 387 12.98 -4.83 -24.98
CA GLU A 387 13.60 -3.57 -24.59
C GLU A 387 13.37 -2.47 -25.65
N SER A 388 13.56 -2.80 -26.93
CA SER A 388 13.27 -1.90 -28.05
C SER A 388 11.79 -1.48 -28.10
N LEU A 389 10.87 -2.42 -27.93
CA LEU A 389 9.42 -2.13 -27.88
C LEU A 389 9.05 -1.24 -26.70
N LEU A 390 9.70 -1.42 -25.54
CA LEU A 390 9.49 -0.58 -24.36
C LEU A 390 10.07 0.83 -24.55
N GLU A 391 11.16 1.00 -25.27
CA GLU A 391 11.68 2.32 -25.66
C GLU A 391 10.71 3.04 -26.61
N GLN A 392 10.21 2.34 -27.62
CA GLN A 392 9.20 2.89 -28.54
C GLN A 392 7.91 3.25 -27.78
N GLN A 393 7.51 2.44 -26.80
CA GLN A 393 6.37 2.74 -25.92
C GLN A 393 6.58 4.02 -25.11
N ARG A 394 7.81 4.37 -24.72
CA ARG A 394 8.06 5.64 -24.00
C ARG A 394 7.84 6.87 -24.88
N GLN A 395 7.97 6.71 -26.19
CA GLN A 395 7.83 7.78 -27.19
C GLN A 395 6.42 7.82 -27.81
N SER A 396 5.59 6.79 -27.58
CA SER A 396 4.26 6.64 -28.18
C SER A 396 3.17 6.55 -27.11
N PRO A 397 1.97 7.11 -27.33
CA PRO A 397 0.83 6.90 -26.42
C PRO A 397 0.25 5.48 -26.50
N LYS A 398 0.69 4.64 -27.45
CA LYS A 398 0.15 3.28 -27.65
C LYS A 398 0.57 2.32 -26.52
N PRO A 399 -0.33 1.44 -26.05
CA PRO A 399 0.02 0.39 -25.09
C PRO A 399 0.91 -0.70 -25.74
N LEU A 400 1.70 -1.40 -24.92
CA LEU A 400 2.63 -2.44 -25.38
C LEU A 400 1.93 -3.52 -26.22
N GLY A 401 0.72 -3.95 -25.84
CA GLY A 401 -0.05 -4.92 -26.60
C GLY A 401 -0.35 -4.48 -28.03
N MET A 402 -0.66 -3.19 -28.25
CA MET A 402 -0.86 -2.65 -29.60
C MET A 402 0.45 -2.58 -30.39
N LEU A 403 1.56 -2.24 -29.74
CA LEU A 403 2.87 -2.24 -30.41
C LEU A 403 3.31 -3.65 -30.82
N LEU A 404 3.02 -4.66 -29.99
CA LEU A 404 3.25 -6.07 -30.31
C LEU A 404 2.44 -6.51 -31.55
N MET A 405 1.19 -6.05 -31.68
CA MET A 405 0.37 -6.32 -32.87
C MET A 405 0.83 -5.54 -34.10
N ASP A 406 1.12 -4.23 -33.96
CA ASP A 406 1.57 -3.38 -35.07
C ASP A 406 2.87 -3.90 -35.71
N GLN A 407 3.75 -4.50 -34.90
CA GLN A 407 5.02 -5.09 -35.35
C GLN A 407 4.89 -6.59 -35.72
N GLY A 408 3.68 -7.17 -35.64
CA GLY A 408 3.41 -8.55 -36.07
C GLY A 408 3.91 -9.63 -35.12
N TYR A 409 4.29 -9.31 -33.88
CA TYR A 409 4.72 -10.31 -32.89
C TYR A 409 3.56 -11.13 -32.31
N VAL A 410 2.36 -10.53 -32.25
CA VAL A 410 1.15 -11.18 -31.73
C VAL A 410 -0.04 -10.74 -32.57
N ASP A 411 -0.99 -11.64 -32.86
CA ASP A 411 -2.27 -11.29 -33.44
C ASP A 411 -3.31 -10.92 -32.35
N GLU A 412 -4.51 -10.51 -32.72
CA GLU A 412 -5.51 -10.07 -31.73
C GLU A 412 -5.94 -11.22 -30.80
N GLU A 413 -6.00 -12.45 -31.31
CA GLU A 413 -6.33 -13.63 -30.50
C GLU A 413 -5.22 -13.96 -29.50
N GLY A 414 -3.96 -13.98 -29.95
CA GLY A 414 -2.80 -14.17 -29.10
C GLY A 414 -2.71 -13.11 -28.00
N LEU A 415 -3.03 -11.85 -28.31
CA LEU A 415 -3.03 -10.78 -27.32
C LEU A 415 -4.16 -10.99 -26.30
N ALA A 416 -5.35 -11.39 -26.74
CA ALA A 416 -6.46 -11.70 -25.84
C ALA A 416 -6.11 -12.87 -24.90
N ARG A 417 -5.43 -13.92 -25.39
CA ARG A 417 -4.95 -15.05 -24.57
C ARG A 417 -3.87 -14.62 -23.57
N LEU A 418 -2.92 -13.77 -23.97
CA LEU A 418 -1.94 -13.20 -23.04
C LEU A 418 -2.60 -12.36 -21.94
N LEU A 419 -3.62 -11.58 -22.29
CA LEU A 419 -4.39 -10.81 -21.32
C LEU A 419 -5.22 -11.73 -20.41
N SER A 420 -5.72 -12.87 -20.90
CA SER A 420 -6.41 -13.86 -20.08
C SER A 420 -5.47 -14.47 -19.04
N LEU A 421 -4.26 -14.88 -19.45
CA LEU A 421 -3.20 -15.36 -18.57
C LEU A 421 -2.76 -14.30 -17.56
N GLN A 422 -2.60 -13.06 -18.02
CA GLN A 422 -2.24 -11.94 -17.17
C GLN A 422 -3.25 -11.77 -16.03
N ASN A 423 -4.54 -11.84 -16.34
CA ASN A 423 -5.61 -11.53 -15.40
C ASN A 423 -6.19 -12.74 -14.66
N ASP A 424 -5.60 -13.93 -14.81
CA ASP A 424 -6.11 -15.20 -14.28
C ASP A 424 -7.58 -15.46 -14.69
N MET A 425 -7.91 -15.13 -15.94
CA MET A 425 -9.22 -15.30 -16.55
C MET A 425 -9.15 -16.28 -17.72
N GLU A 426 -10.26 -16.95 -18.01
CA GLU A 426 -10.38 -17.85 -19.16
C GLU A 426 -10.72 -17.06 -20.44
N TYR A 427 -10.05 -17.40 -21.54
CA TYR A 427 -10.36 -16.89 -22.87
C TYR A 427 -11.51 -17.70 -23.48
N ILE A 428 -12.53 -17.00 -23.99
CA ILE A 428 -13.66 -17.62 -24.71
C ILE A 428 -13.80 -16.96 -26.08
N ASP A 429 -13.92 -17.77 -27.12
CA ASP A 429 -14.34 -17.28 -28.44
C ASP A 429 -15.86 -17.16 -28.46
N VAL A 430 -16.34 -15.93 -28.67
CA VAL A 430 -17.75 -15.57 -28.48
C VAL A 430 -18.43 -15.47 -29.82
N ASP A 431 -19.56 -16.16 -29.94
CA ASP A 431 -20.47 -16.05 -31.08
C ASP A 431 -21.79 -15.38 -30.68
N HIS A 432 -22.50 -14.80 -31.66
CA HIS A 432 -23.79 -14.14 -31.49
C HIS A 432 -24.82 -15.05 -30.79
N SER A 433 -24.80 -16.35 -31.07
CA SER A 433 -25.71 -17.34 -30.47
C SER A 433 -25.58 -17.48 -28.95
N MET A 434 -24.43 -17.09 -28.38
CA MET A 434 -24.12 -17.18 -26.96
C MET A 434 -24.61 -15.98 -26.15
N ILE A 435 -25.02 -14.89 -26.79
CA ILE A 435 -25.45 -13.65 -26.13
C ILE A 435 -26.79 -13.82 -25.42
N ASP A 436 -26.91 -13.29 -24.21
CA ASP A 436 -28.15 -13.25 -23.44
C ASP A 436 -28.93 -11.96 -23.74
N HIS A 437 -29.87 -12.04 -24.69
CA HIS A 437 -30.67 -10.89 -25.09
C HIS A 437 -31.57 -10.35 -23.96
N ASP A 438 -32.05 -11.21 -23.05
CA ASP A 438 -32.91 -10.80 -21.94
C ASP A 438 -32.10 -10.05 -20.87
N ALA A 439 -30.88 -10.52 -20.60
CA ALA A 439 -29.97 -9.84 -19.68
C ALA A 439 -29.50 -8.48 -20.22
N LEU A 440 -29.28 -8.38 -21.55
CA LEU A 440 -28.91 -7.13 -22.20
C LEU A 440 -29.99 -6.05 -22.06
N GLN A 441 -31.28 -6.40 -22.15
CA GLN A 441 -32.39 -5.44 -21.96
C GLN A 441 -32.45 -4.87 -20.54
N LYS A 442 -31.99 -5.62 -19.53
CA LYS A 442 -31.95 -5.19 -18.12
C LYS A 442 -30.68 -4.40 -17.79
N ALA A 443 -29.64 -4.53 -18.61
CA ALA A 443 -28.38 -3.82 -18.44
C ALA A 443 -28.45 -2.42 -19.08
N ASP A 444 -27.59 -1.51 -18.61
CA ASP A 444 -27.44 -0.20 -19.24
C ASP A 444 -26.49 -0.32 -20.43
N PRO A 445 -26.97 -0.09 -21.67
CA PRO A 445 -26.17 -0.30 -22.88
C PRO A 445 -24.93 0.60 -22.93
N TYR A 446 -24.98 1.77 -22.28
CA TYR A 446 -23.85 2.70 -22.23
C TYR A 446 -22.82 2.30 -21.17
N ILE A 447 -23.21 1.57 -20.12
CA ILE A 447 -22.25 0.92 -19.22
C ILE A 447 -21.54 -0.22 -19.96
N LEU A 448 -22.28 -1.03 -20.72
CA LEU A 448 -21.69 -2.11 -21.52
C LEU A 448 -20.70 -1.55 -22.56
N LEU A 449 -21.04 -0.44 -23.21
CA LEU A 449 -20.18 0.24 -24.18
C LEU A 449 -18.94 0.88 -23.55
N GLU A 450 -19.09 1.53 -22.39
CA GLU A 450 -17.96 2.18 -21.67
C GLU A 450 -16.87 1.17 -21.30
N TYR A 451 -17.28 -0.01 -20.82
CA TYR A 451 -16.37 -1.00 -20.25
C TYR A 451 -16.09 -2.20 -21.17
N ASP A 452 -16.49 -2.12 -22.44
CA ASP A 452 -16.37 -3.21 -23.42
C ASP A 452 -16.90 -4.54 -22.85
N LEU A 453 -18.16 -4.56 -22.41
CA LEU A 453 -18.77 -5.73 -21.78
C LEU A 453 -19.80 -6.42 -22.69
N LEU A 454 -19.83 -7.75 -22.64
CA LEU A 454 -20.88 -8.60 -23.18
C LEU A 454 -21.41 -9.54 -22.11
N ILE A 455 -22.71 -9.83 -22.14
CA ILE A 455 -23.36 -10.78 -21.23
C ILE A 455 -23.77 -12.01 -22.04
N LEU A 456 -23.20 -13.18 -21.71
CA LEU A 456 -23.57 -14.45 -22.35
C LEU A 456 -24.67 -15.15 -21.59
N LYS A 457 -25.37 -16.08 -22.26
CA LYS A 457 -26.40 -16.94 -21.68
C LYS A 457 -25.89 -17.64 -20.42
N LYS A 458 -26.76 -17.67 -19.41
CA LYS A 458 -26.51 -18.34 -18.14
C LYS A 458 -26.16 -19.81 -18.35
N ASN A 459 -25.12 -20.28 -17.67
CA ASN A 459 -24.80 -21.70 -17.55
C ASN A 459 -24.97 -22.13 -16.09
N LYS A 460 -25.96 -23.00 -15.82
CA LYS A 460 -26.40 -23.40 -14.47
C LYS A 460 -26.82 -22.19 -13.63
N GLU A 461 -25.99 -21.77 -12.67
CA GLU A 461 -26.23 -20.62 -11.77
C GLU A 461 -25.34 -19.41 -12.06
N LEU A 462 -24.42 -19.50 -13.03
CA LEU A 462 -23.45 -18.46 -13.35
C LEU A 462 -23.78 -17.77 -14.67
N GLN A 463 -23.72 -16.45 -14.67
CA GLN A 463 -23.83 -15.60 -15.85
C GLN A 463 -22.41 -15.20 -16.29
N PRO A 464 -21.94 -15.62 -17.48
CA PRO A 464 -20.66 -15.17 -18.00
C PRO A 464 -20.73 -13.69 -18.41
N LEU A 465 -19.82 -12.88 -17.87
CA LEU A 465 -19.58 -11.50 -18.26
C LEU A 465 -18.20 -11.40 -18.93
N ILE A 466 -18.20 -10.95 -20.17
CA ILE A 466 -17.00 -10.97 -21.02
C ILE A 466 -16.50 -9.56 -21.24
N SER A 467 -15.18 -9.39 -21.17
CA SER A 467 -14.51 -8.14 -21.53
C SER A 467 -13.27 -8.38 -22.38
N SER A 468 -12.73 -7.31 -22.96
CA SER A 468 -11.41 -7.35 -23.63
C SER A 468 -10.27 -7.02 -22.66
N LYS A 469 -10.57 -6.62 -21.42
CA LYS A 469 -9.62 -6.14 -20.41
C LYS A 469 -10.05 -6.56 -19.02
N GLN A 470 -9.21 -6.32 -18.02
CA GLN A 470 -9.57 -6.50 -16.62
C GLN A 470 -10.77 -5.61 -16.26
N VAL A 471 -11.83 -6.22 -15.78
CA VAL A 471 -13.01 -5.51 -15.27
C VAL A 471 -12.77 -5.15 -13.81
N ILE A 472 -13.07 -3.91 -13.44
CA ILE A 472 -12.97 -3.47 -12.04
C ILE A 472 -14.08 -4.17 -11.24
N ASP A 473 -13.76 -4.72 -10.06
CA ASP A 473 -14.71 -5.47 -9.20
C ASP A 473 -16.02 -4.74 -8.94
N VAL A 474 -15.98 -3.40 -8.83
CA VAL A 474 -17.16 -2.55 -8.64
C VAL A 474 -18.17 -2.69 -9.79
N ILE A 475 -17.68 -2.82 -11.02
CA ILE A 475 -18.52 -2.95 -12.21
C ILE A 475 -19.13 -4.35 -12.26
N ALA A 476 -18.34 -5.39 -11.99
CA ALA A 476 -18.83 -6.76 -11.89
C ALA A 476 -19.93 -6.87 -10.82
N HIS A 477 -19.73 -6.26 -9.65
CA HIS A 477 -20.73 -6.23 -8.56
C HIS A 477 -22.00 -5.47 -8.95
N ASN A 478 -21.89 -4.36 -9.67
CA ASN A 478 -23.05 -3.60 -10.15
C ASN A 478 -23.86 -4.41 -11.16
N CYS A 479 -23.20 -5.12 -12.07
CA CYS A 479 -23.86 -6.05 -13.00
C CYS A 479 -24.53 -7.19 -12.23
N GLN A 480 -23.88 -7.77 -11.22
CA GLN A 480 -24.44 -8.85 -10.40
C GLN A 480 -25.73 -8.41 -9.70
N LYS A 481 -25.73 -7.20 -9.11
CA LYS A 481 -26.93 -6.63 -8.47
C LYS A 481 -28.08 -6.39 -9.45
N ARG A 482 -27.81 -5.87 -10.65
CA ARG A 482 -28.86 -5.56 -11.64
C ARG A 482 -29.42 -6.82 -12.30
N LEU A 483 -28.57 -7.81 -12.57
CA LEU A 483 -28.97 -9.07 -13.21
C LEU A 483 -29.53 -10.09 -12.21
N ASN A 484 -29.30 -9.90 -10.91
CA ASN A 484 -29.67 -10.83 -9.83
C ASN A 484 -29.14 -12.26 -10.06
N ASN A 485 -27.96 -12.38 -10.68
CA ASN A 485 -27.29 -13.63 -11.00
C ASN A 485 -25.82 -13.55 -10.57
N ASN A 486 -25.22 -14.66 -10.15
CA ASN A 486 -23.79 -14.73 -9.89
C ASN A 486 -23.00 -14.58 -11.19
N ILE A 487 -21.95 -13.77 -11.19
CA ILE A 487 -21.18 -13.44 -12.40
C ILE A 487 -19.83 -14.14 -12.39
N ALA A 488 -19.43 -14.67 -13.55
CA ALA A 488 -18.08 -15.15 -13.82
C ALA A 488 -17.46 -14.29 -14.94
N LEU A 489 -16.19 -13.89 -14.78
CA LEU A 489 -15.49 -13.00 -15.71
C LEU A 489 -14.65 -13.79 -16.72
N TYR A 490 -14.71 -13.38 -17.98
CA TYR A 490 -13.97 -14.00 -19.09
C TYR A 490 -13.37 -12.94 -20.02
N ILE A 491 -12.35 -13.32 -20.79
CA ILE A 491 -11.72 -12.46 -21.80
C ILE A 491 -12.06 -12.93 -23.22
N THR A 492 -12.28 -11.98 -24.14
CA THR A 492 -12.37 -12.25 -25.59
C THR A 492 -11.72 -11.12 -26.42
N LYS A 493 -11.68 -11.29 -27.74
CA LYS A 493 -11.15 -10.32 -28.71
C LYS A 493 -11.92 -8.99 -28.67
N GLN A 494 -11.23 -7.87 -28.78
CA GLN A 494 -11.84 -6.54 -28.74
C GLN A 494 -12.74 -6.30 -29.97
N SER A 495 -12.32 -6.78 -31.15
CA SER A 495 -13.09 -6.76 -32.39
C SER A 495 -14.40 -7.54 -32.28
N THR A 496 -14.40 -8.69 -31.63
CA THR A 496 -15.61 -9.48 -31.37
C THR A 496 -16.60 -8.70 -30.52
N ILE A 497 -16.14 -8.08 -29.42
CA ILE A 497 -17.00 -7.24 -28.56
C ILE A 497 -17.59 -6.08 -29.36
N HIS A 498 -16.75 -5.40 -30.13
CA HIS A 498 -17.17 -4.29 -30.97
C HIS A 498 -18.24 -4.73 -31.97
N SER A 499 -17.98 -5.76 -32.77
CA SER A 499 -18.91 -6.23 -33.79
C SER A 499 -20.27 -6.63 -33.20
N LEU A 500 -20.27 -7.33 -32.06
CA LEU A 500 -21.50 -7.75 -31.40
C LEU A 500 -22.24 -6.58 -30.74
N GLN A 501 -21.54 -5.65 -30.08
CA GLN A 501 -22.19 -4.45 -29.51
C GLN A 501 -22.83 -3.58 -30.59
N HIS A 502 -22.16 -3.38 -31.73
CA HIS A 502 -22.72 -2.63 -32.85
C HIS A 502 -23.96 -3.32 -33.42
N LYS A 503 -23.87 -4.61 -33.76
CA LYS A 503 -24.98 -5.39 -34.34
C LYS A 503 -26.19 -5.52 -33.42
N ILE A 504 -25.98 -5.60 -32.11
CA ILE A 504 -27.05 -5.92 -31.14
C ILE A 504 -27.59 -4.68 -30.44
N LEU A 505 -26.72 -3.82 -29.91
CA LEU A 505 -27.12 -2.71 -29.04
C LEU A 505 -27.27 -1.38 -29.79
N PHE A 506 -26.48 -1.16 -30.84
CA PHE A 506 -26.37 0.13 -31.52
C PHE A 506 -26.55 0.03 -33.04
N LYS A 507 -27.42 -0.88 -33.48
CA LYS A 507 -27.70 -1.15 -34.91
C LYS A 507 -28.18 0.05 -35.72
N MET A 508 -28.68 1.08 -35.04
CA MET A 508 -29.18 2.33 -35.64
C MET A 508 -28.05 3.29 -36.07
N LEU A 509 -26.81 3.05 -35.61
CA LEU A 509 -25.66 3.89 -35.93
C LEU A 509 -24.87 3.27 -37.09
N SER A 510 -24.31 4.11 -37.96
CA SER A 510 -23.27 3.66 -38.88
C SER A 510 -22.03 3.19 -38.10
N GLU A 511 -21.13 2.43 -38.73
CA GLU A 511 -19.92 1.94 -38.06
C GLU A 511 -19.03 3.10 -37.55
N GLU A 512 -18.94 4.17 -38.35
CA GLU A 512 -18.22 5.39 -37.97
C GLU A 512 -18.88 6.08 -36.76
N GLU A 513 -20.20 6.25 -36.79
CA GLU A 513 -20.96 6.86 -35.68
C GLU A 513 -20.92 6.01 -34.41
N PHE A 514 -20.92 4.69 -34.54
CA PHE A 514 -20.74 3.78 -33.41
C PHE A 514 -19.38 3.99 -32.74
N LEU A 515 -18.32 4.11 -33.54
CA LEU A 515 -16.97 4.37 -33.05
C LEU A 515 -16.89 5.70 -32.31
N GLN A 516 -17.49 6.75 -32.89
CA GLN A 516 -17.61 8.06 -32.25
C GLN A 516 -18.37 7.98 -30.93
N MET A 517 -19.54 7.33 -30.91
CA MET A 517 -20.34 7.12 -29.69
C MET A 517 -19.53 6.39 -28.61
N LYS A 518 -18.81 5.34 -28.98
CA LYS A 518 -17.97 4.58 -28.07
C LYS A 518 -16.87 5.44 -27.45
N GLN A 519 -16.23 6.31 -28.23
CA GLN A 519 -15.23 7.24 -27.71
C GLN A 519 -15.84 8.30 -26.79
N ILE A 520 -16.96 8.90 -27.19
CA ILE A 520 -17.72 9.89 -26.41
C ILE A 520 -18.08 9.33 -25.02
N VAL A 521 -18.59 8.10 -24.97
CA VAL A 521 -18.97 7.42 -23.72
C VAL A 521 -17.75 7.08 -22.87
N LYS A 522 -16.68 6.53 -23.47
CA LYS A 522 -15.44 6.19 -22.76
C LYS A 522 -14.72 7.41 -22.18
N MET A 523 -14.74 8.53 -22.90
CA MET A 523 -14.15 9.79 -22.45
C MET A 523 -15.08 10.61 -21.55
N LYS A 524 -16.30 10.12 -21.28
CA LYS A 524 -17.32 10.78 -20.45
C LYS A 524 -17.61 12.22 -20.92
N MET A 525 -17.64 12.41 -22.23
CA MET A 525 -17.83 13.74 -22.85
C MET A 525 -19.25 14.28 -22.71
N LEU A 526 -20.22 13.42 -22.40
CA LEU A 526 -21.61 13.80 -22.13
C LEU A 526 -22.27 12.87 -21.09
N PRO A 527 -23.32 13.34 -20.38
CA PRO A 527 -24.08 12.51 -19.45
C PRO A 527 -24.82 11.36 -20.15
N LYS A 528 -24.77 10.14 -19.62
CA LYS A 528 -25.44 8.98 -20.24
C LYS A 528 -26.96 9.13 -20.36
N SER A 529 -27.58 9.89 -19.45
CA SER A 529 -29.03 10.11 -19.42
C SER A 529 -29.56 10.87 -20.63
N ILE A 530 -28.73 11.67 -21.30
CA ILE A 530 -29.14 12.50 -22.44
C ILE A 530 -28.91 11.81 -23.80
N ILE A 531 -28.17 10.69 -23.83
CA ILE A 531 -27.87 9.97 -25.07
C ILE A 531 -29.14 9.53 -25.82
N PRO A 532 -30.18 8.99 -25.16
CA PRO A 532 -31.42 8.64 -25.86
C PRO A 532 -32.08 9.83 -26.56
N GLU A 533 -32.07 11.02 -25.94
CA GLU A 533 -32.64 12.24 -26.51
C GLU A 533 -31.84 12.72 -27.73
N ILE A 534 -30.51 12.64 -27.67
CA ILE A 534 -29.62 12.98 -28.79
C ILE A 534 -29.84 12.01 -29.96
N LEU A 535 -29.97 10.71 -29.69
CA LEU A 535 -30.23 9.71 -30.73
C LEU A 535 -31.62 9.89 -31.36
N ALA A 536 -32.64 10.22 -30.55
CA ALA A 536 -33.97 10.54 -31.08
C ALA A 536 -33.96 11.82 -31.92
N TYR A 537 -33.22 12.86 -31.50
CA TYR A 537 -33.04 14.07 -32.29
C TYR A 537 -32.34 13.79 -33.63
N LYS A 538 -31.32 12.94 -33.62
CA LYS A 538 -30.60 12.49 -34.82
C LYS A 538 -31.56 11.83 -35.82
N GLU A 539 -32.37 10.88 -35.35
CA GLU A 539 -33.34 10.18 -36.21
C GLU A 539 -34.41 11.13 -36.77
N ASN A 540 -34.90 12.08 -35.95
CA ASN A 540 -35.95 13.00 -36.37
C ASN A 540 -35.49 14.09 -37.34
N ASN A 541 -34.21 14.48 -37.30
CA ASN A 541 -33.68 15.60 -38.08
C ASN A 541 -32.69 15.16 -39.19
N ASP A 542 -32.48 13.86 -39.36
CA ASP A 542 -31.52 13.28 -40.32
C ASP A 542 -30.11 13.91 -40.23
N THR A 543 -29.65 14.16 -39.00
CA THR A 543 -28.33 14.74 -38.71
C THR A 543 -27.31 13.65 -38.38
N ASN A 544 -26.01 13.97 -38.45
CA ASN A 544 -24.98 13.06 -37.94
C ASN A 544 -24.89 13.12 -36.40
N LEU A 545 -24.26 12.10 -35.79
CA LEU A 545 -24.15 12.01 -34.32
C LEU A 545 -23.49 13.25 -33.68
N VAL A 546 -22.42 13.76 -34.29
CA VAL A 546 -21.66 14.91 -33.78
C VAL A 546 -22.51 16.19 -33.78
N GLN A 547 -23.18 16.48 -34.89
CA GLN A 547 -24.09 17.63 -35.02
C GLN A 547 -25.24 17.53 -34.01
N SER A 548 -25.76 16.33 -33.80
CA SER A 548 -26.82 16.07 -32.83
C SER A 548 -26.33 16.34 -31.40
N CYS A 549 -25.11 15.95 -31.05
CA CYS A 549 -24.51 16.29 -29.75
C CYS A 549 -24.30 17.81 -29.59
N GLN A 550 -23.89 18.50 -30.65
CA GLN A 550 -23.68 19.96 -30.65
C GLN A 550 -24.98 20.74 -30.49
N ALA A 551 -26.10 20.26 -31.06
CA ALA A 551 -27.42 20.85 -30.87
C ALA A 551 -27.84 20.86 -29.39
N PHE A 552 -27.38 19.88 -28.61
CA PHE A 552 -27.61 19.79 -27.16
C PHE A 552 -26.52 20.48 -26.32
N GLY A 553 -25.58 21.19 -26.95
CA GLY A 553 -24.51 21.93 -26.28
C GLY A 553 -23.29 21.10 -25.86
N PHE A 554 -23.13 19.89 -26.40
CA PHE A 554 -21.98 19.01 -26.14
C PHE A 554 -21.03 18.95 -27.34
N LEU A 555 -19.78 18.48 -27.12
CA LEU A 555 -18.75 18.33 -28.15
C LEU A 555 -18.37 19.64 -28.89
N PRO A 556 -17.86 20.66 -28.17
CA PRO A 556 -17.29 21.85 -28.78
C PRO A 556 -16.10 21.51 -29.70
N ALA A 557 -15.72 22.44 -30.58
CA ALA A 557 -14.76 22.20 -31.66
C ALA A 557 -13.39 21.67 -31.20
N ASP A 558 -12.96 21.98 -29.97
CA ASP A 558 -11.73 21.48 -29.36
C ASP A 558 -11.80 20.00 -28.95
N GLN A 559 -13.00 19.46 -28.70
CA GLN A 559 -13.21 18.05 -28.38
C GLN A 559 -13.29 17.15 -29.61
N LEU A 560 -13.65 17.69 -30.78
CA LEU A 560 -13.79 16.92 -32.03
C LEU A 560 -12.50 16.20 -32.43
N LYS A 561 -11.33 16.81 -32.17
CA LYS A 561 -10.02 16.21 -32.45
C LYS A 561 -9.76 14.92 -31.67
N ARG A 562 -10.50 14.68 -30.57
CA ARG A 562 -10.36 13.49 -29.71
C ARG A 562 -11.32 12.37 -30.09
N ILE A 563 -12.23 12.64 -31.03
CA ILE A 563 -13.25 11.71 -31.53
C ILE A 563 -12.82 11.09 -32.88
N ALA A 564 -11.92 11.77 -33.60
CA ALA A 564 -11.41 11.38 -34.92
C ALA A 564 -10.12 10.53 -34.88
N SER A 565 -9.62 10.20 -33.69
CA SER A 565 -8.39 9.42 -33.45
C SER A 565 -8.73 8.05 -32.89
#